data_AF-C3PMX6-F1
#
_entry.id   AF-C3PMX6-F1
#
_cell.length_a   1.000
_cell.length_b   1.000
_cell.length_c   1.000
_cell.angle_alpha   90.00
_cell.angle_beta   90.00
_cell.angle_gamma   90.00
#
_symmetry.space_group_name_H-M   'P 1'
#
loop_
_entity.id
_entity.type
_entity.pdbx_description
1 polymer ?
#
loop_
_entity_poly.entity_id
_entity_poly.type
_entity_poly.pdbx_seq_one_letter_code
_entity_poly.pdbx_strand_id
1 'polypeptide(L)'
;MLAEFVAEEAPKLYNAIMLQAVLLHDTIEDIAVTEEVITIGPEVAKHVEGLTRIKPYGKISSEKGLNLLVRQKRYDTILIKFFDRMYNLQTLGAKSPEKMRKV
;
A
#
# COMPACT_ATOMS: atom_id res chain seq x y z
N MET A 1 8.59 -12.08 0.26
CA MET A 1 8.04 -10.76 0.69
C MET A 1 7.54 -10.00 -0.54
N LEU A 2 6.59 -9.06 -0.45
CA LEU A 2 6.14 -8.32 -1.65
C LEU A 2 7.31 -7.62 -2.37
N ALA A 3 8.24 -7.03 -1.61
CA ALA A 3 9.45 -6.43 -2.17
C ALA A 3 10.32 -7.44 -2.95
N GLU A 4 10.34 -8.71 -2.54
CA GLU A 4 11.10 -9.79 -3.18
C GLU A 4 10.43 -10.22 -4.50
N PHE A 5 9.11 -10.45 -4.48
CA PHE A 5 8.35 -10.72 -5.72
C PHE A 5 8.51 -9.58 -6.73
N VAL A 6 8.46 -8.34 -6.26
CA VAL A 6 8.63 -7.17 -7.11
C VAL A 6 10.04 -7.08 -7.69
N ALA A 7 11.07 -7.38 -6.89
CA ALA A 7 12.46 -7.34 -7.32
C ALA A 7 12.81 -8.46 -8.30
N GLU A 8 12.27 -9.67 -8.11
CA GLU A 8 12.67 -10.86 -8.85
C GLU A 8 11.75 -11.18 -10.03
N GLU A 9 10.42 -11.08 -9.85
CA GLU A 9 9.43 -11.59 -10.79
C GLU A 9 8.80 -10.50 -11.67
N ALA A 10 8.81 -9.24 -11.21
CA ALA A 10 8.14 -8.13 -11.89
C ALA A 10 8.99 -6.84 -12.09
N PRO A 11 10.31 -6.91 -12.39
CA PRO A 11 11.17 -5.72 -12.47
C PRO A 11 10.80 -4.75 -13.61
N LYS A 12 10.03 -5.21 -14.61
CA LYS A 12 9.51 -4.34 -15.69
C LYS A 12 8.25 -3.56 -15.30
N LEU A 13 7.56 -3.98 -14.23
CA LEU A 13 6.32 -3.39 -13.76
C LEU A 13 6.53 -2.46 -12.56
N TYR A 14 7.72 -2.49 -11.97
CA TYR A 14 8.02 -1.82 -10.72
C TYR A 14 9.38 -1.12 -10.75
N ASN A 15 9.42 0.07 -10.16
CA ASN A 15 10.65 0.84 -10.00
C ASN A 15 11.07 0.90 -8.52
N ALA A 16 12.25 1.47 -8.27
CA ALA A 16 12.79 1.62 -6.92
C ALA A 16 11.85 2.40 -5.97
N ILE A 17 11.11 3.39 -6.48
CA ILE A 17 10.16 4.19 -5.71
C ILE A 17 9.00 3.31 -5.21
N MET A 18 8.46 2.45 -6.06
CA MET A 18 7.36 1.55 -5.70
C MET A 18 7.81 0.50 -4.68
N LEU A 19 9.05 -0.02 -4.81
CA LEU A 19 9.65 -0.91 -3.82
C LEU A 19 9.78 -0.24 -2.44
N GLN A 20 10.26 1.00 -2.41
CA GLN A 20 10.36 1.78 -1.18
C GLN A 20 8.97 2.05 -0.57
N ALA A 21 7.98 2.36 -1.40
CA ALA A 21 6.61 2.57 -0.95
C ALA A 21 5.97 1.29 -0.38
N VAL A 22 6.22 0.12 -0.98
CA VAL A 22 5.79 -1.19 -0.45
C VAL A 22 6.36 -1.41 0.95
N LEU A 23 7.64 -1.13 1.17
CA LEU A 23 8.26 -1.31 2.48
C LEU A 23 7.66 -0.38 3.56
N LEU A 24 7.05 0.73 3.15
CA LEU A 24 6.55 1.77 4.05
C LEU A 24 5.01 1.84 4.14
N HIS A 25 4.27 1.07 3.33
CA HIS A 25 2.85 1.32 3.10
C HIS A 25 1.96 1.36 4.36
N ASP A 26 2.30 0.56 5.38
CA ASP A 26 1.55 0.49 6.64
C ASP A 26 2.08 1.43 7.73
N THR A 27 3.23 2.08 7.54
CA THR A 27 3.87 2.91 8.58
C THR A 27 2.99 4.06 9.07
N ILE A 28 2.25 4.70 8.17
CA ILE A 28 1.32 5.79 8.52
C ILE A 28 0.15 5.26 9.37
N GLU A 29 -0.40 4.08 9.05
CA GLU A 29 -1.55 3.53 9.79
C GLU A 29 -1.14 2.86 11.11
N ASP A 30 0.02 2.19 11.17
CA ASP A 30 0.44 1.37 12.31
C ASP A 30 1.26 2.15 13.36
N ILE A 31 1.99 3.18 12.94
CA ILE A 31 2.94 3.90 13.81
C ILE A 31 2.49 5.36 14.05
N ALA A 32 1.39 5.80 13.42
CA ALA A 32 0.86 7.16 13.50
C ALA A 32 1.89 8.25 13.11
N VAL A 33 2.83 7.93 12.23
CA VAL A 33 3.75 8.89 11.63
C VAL A 33 3.06 9.61 10.47
N THR A 34 3.41 10.89 10.26
CA THR A 34 2.91 11.68 9.11
C THR A 34 3.76 11.43 7.87
N GLU A 35 3.22 11.72 6.69
CA GLU A 35 3.98 11.65 5.43
C GLU A 35 5.26 12.50 5.44
N GLU A 36 5.27 13.56 6.24
CA GLU A 36 6.40 14.49 6.42
C GLU A 36 7.63 13.80 7.05
N VAL A 37 7.43 12.69 7.77
CA VAL A 37 8.51 11.90 8.38
C VAL A 37 9.18 10.98 7.34
N ILE A 38 8.57 10.78 6.18
CA ILE A 38 9.12 9.93 5.11
C ILE A 38 10.19 10.72 4.34
N THR A 39 11.42 10.73 4.86
CA THR A 39 12.57 11.44 4.26
C THR A 39 13.17 10.74 3.04
N ILE A 40 12.58 9.64 2.58
CA ILE A 40 13.10 8.80 1.48
C ILE A 40 12.84 9.44 0.10
N GLY A 41 11.97 10.46 0.04
CA GLY A 41 11.77 11.30 -1.14
C GLY A 41 10.30 11.62 -1.41
N PRO A 42 10.00 12.73 -2.11
CA PRO A 42 8.64 13.23 -2.28
C PRO A 42 7.73 12.27 -3.06
N GLU A 43 8.26 11.52 -4.02
CA GLU A 43 7.47 10.54 -4.79
C GLU A 43 7.11 9.32 -3.94
N VAL A 44 8.03 8.83 -3.11
CA VAL A 44 7.75 7.74 -2.16
C VAL A 44 6.69 8.18 -1.15
N ALA A 45 6.84 9.37 -0.56
CA ALA A 45 5.88 9.94 0.38
C ALA A 45 4.48 10.03 -0.23
N LYS A 46 4.37 10.53 -1.47
CA LYS A 46 3.10 10.53 -2.21
C LYS A 46 2.51 9.13 -2.29
N HIS A 47 3.27 8.12 -2.69
CA HIS A 47 2.75 6.74 -2.78
C HIS A 47 2.21 6.24 -1.43
N VAL A 48 2.97 6.44 -0.34
CA VAL A 48 2.56 6.00 0.99
C VAL A 48 1.31 6.77 1.47
N GLU A 49 1.21 8.07 1.21
CA GLU A 49 -0.02 8.87 1.43
C GLU A 49 -1.21 8.28 0.65
N GLY A 50 -0.99 7.89 -0.61
CA GLY A 50 -2.03 7.33 -1.45
C GLY A 50 -2.55 5.97 -0.94
N LEU A 51 -1.68 5.20 -0.29
CA LEU A 51 -1.99 3.87 0.24
C LEU A 51 -2.81 3.95 1.54
N THR A 52 -2.55 4.96 2.39
CA THR A 52 -3.27 5.12 3.66
C THR A 52 -4.75 5.48 3.45
N ARG A 53 -5.59 4.89 4.30
CA ARG A 53 -7.02 5.20 4.42
C ARG A 53 -7.29 6.35 5.37
N ILE A 54 -6.29 6.80 6.13
CA ILE A 54 -6.42 7.96 7.02
C ILE A 54 -6.21 9.21 6.17
N LYS A 55 -7.27 10.02 6.05
CA LYS A 55 -7.24 11.31 5.35
C LYS A 55 -7.50 12.45 6.35
N PRO A 56 -7.20 13.71 6.00
CA PRO A 56 -7.43 14.85 6.91
C PRO A 56 -8.88 14.97 7.41
N TYR A 57 -9.84 14.41 6.66
CA TYR A 57 -11.27 14.38 6.97
C TYR A 57 -11.76 13.04 7.56
N GLY A 58 -10.84 12.18 8.00
CA GLY A 58 -11.15 10.90 8.66
C GLY A 58 -10.81 9.65 7.82
N LYS A 59 -11.08 8.47 8.41
CA LYS A 59 -10.77 7.17 7.80
C LYS A 59 -11.80 6.82 6.72
N ILE A 60 -11.34 6.57 5.50
CA ILE A 60 -12.20 6.18 4.38
C ILE A 60 -12.31 4.65 4.22
N SER A 61 -13.34 4.18 3.51
CA SER A 61 -13.46 2.77 3.12
C SER A 61 -12.37 2.39 2.11
N SER A 62 -12.04 1.10 2.04
CA SER A 62 -11.06 0.58 1.06
C SER A 62 -11.51 0.87 -0.38
N GLU A 63 -12.81 0.74 -0.66
CA GLU A 63 -13.41 1.06 -1.96
C GLU A 63 -13.24 2.54 -2.31
N LYS A 64 -13.57 3.45 -1.39
CA LYS A 64 -13.44 4.90 -1.62
C LYS A 64 -11.98 5.29 -1.87
N GLY A 65 -11.04 4.67 -1.15
CA GLY A 65 -9.60 4.86 -1.38
C GLY A 65 -9.16 4.39 -2.77
N LEU A 66 -9.61 3.21 -3.21
CA LEU A 66 -9.30 2.71 -4.56
C LEU A 66 -9.89 3.62 -5.65
N ASN A 67 -11.15 4.02 -5.50
CA ASN A 67 -11.82 4.94 -6.43
C ASN A 67 -11.10 6.29 -6.53
N LEU A 68 -10.54 6.79 -5.42
CA LEU A 68 -9.74 8.01 -5.41
C LEU A 68 -8.45 7.86 -6.23
N LEU A 69 -7.71 6.76 -6.02
CA LEU A 69 -6.48 6.48 -6.78
C LEU A 69 -6.74 6.34 -8.28
N VAL A 70 -7.86 5.70 -8.66
CA VAL A 70 -8.26 5.57 -10.07
C VAL A 70 -8.55 6.94 -10.69
N ARG A 71 -9.32 7.79 -10.00
CA ARG A 71 -9.65 9.15 -10.46
C ARG A 71 -8.40 10.02 -10.62
N GLN A 72 -7.41 9.84 -9.76
CA GLN A 72 -6.13 10.53 -9.81
C GLN A 72 -5.13 9.90 -10.78
N LYS A 73 -5.51 8.81 -11.49
CA LYS A 73 -4.64 8.05 -12.41
C LYS A 73 -3.35 7.54 -11.76
N ARG A 74 -3.41 7.18 -10.47
CA ARG A 74 -2.26 6.70 -9.67
C ARG A 74 -2.11 5.18 -9.77
N TYR A 75 -1.97 4.68 -11.00
CA TYR A 75 -2.00 3.23 -11.29
C TYR A 75 -0.91 2.44 -10.56
N ASP A 76 0.28 3.01 -10.42
CA ASP A 76 1.39 2.38 -9.69
C ASP A 76 1.04 2.14 -8.21
N THR A 77 0.31 3.08 -7.60
CA THR A 77 -0.15 2.95 -6.21
C THR A 77 -1.24 1.89 -6.06
N ILE A 78 -2.11 1.78 -7.08
CA ILE A 78 -3.12 0.73 -7.15
C ILE A 78 -2.45 -0.63 -7.27
N LEU A 79 -1.40 -0.74 -8.08
CA LEU A 79 -0.65 -1.98 -8.26
C LEU A 79 -0.04 -2.45 -6.94
N ILE A 80 0.63 -1.55 -6.22
CA ILE A 80 1.16 -1.85 -4.87
C ILE A 80 0.07 -2.43 -3.95
N LYS A 81 -1.11 -1.79 -3.90
CA LYS A 81 -2.24 -2.23 -3.08
C LYS A 81 -2.81 -3.58 -3.50
N PHE A 82 -2.85 -3.85 -4.80
CA PHE A 82 -3.31 -5.13 -5.34
C PHE A 82 -2.41 -6.27 -4.86
N PHE A 83 -1.10 -6.08 -4.94
CA PHE A 83 -0.17 -7.10 -4.51
C PHE A 83 -0.09 -7.28 -3.00
N ASP A 84 -0.23 -6.21 -2.20
CA ASP A 84 -0.43 -6.36 -0.76
C ASP A 84 -1.65 -7.25 -0.46
N ARG A 85 -2.77 -7.04 -1.19
CA ARG A 85 -3.95 -7.88 -1.02
C ARG A 85 -3.70 -9.34 -1.43
N MET A 86 -2.98 -9.58 -2.53
CA MET A 86 -2.58 -10.94 -2.91
C MET A 86 -1.73 -11.63 -1.84
N TYR A 87 -0.75 -10.93 -1.27
CA TYR A 87 0.07 -11.47 -0.19
C TYR A 87 -0.75 -11.76 1.08
N ASN A 88 -1.69 -10.88 1.42
CA ASN A 88 -2.64 -11.09 2.51
C ASN A 88 -3.52 -12.33 2.30
N LEU A 89 -3.89 -12.64 1.04
CA LEU A 89 -4.61 -13.86 0.67
C LEU A 89 -3.72 -15.11 0.83
N GLN A 90 -2.47 -15.04 0.39
CA GLN A 90 -1.50 -16.14 0.55
C GLN A 90 -1.21 -16.48 2.02
N THR A 91 -1.35 -15.51 2.93
CA THR A 91 -1.10 -15.66 4.37
C THR A 91 -2.37 -15.81 5.21
N LEU A 92 -3.53 -16.07 4.58
CA LEU A 92 -4.82 -16.22 5.25
C LEU A 92 -4.79 -17.25 6.39
N GLY A 93 -4.12 -18.39 6.18
CA GLY A 93 -4.07 -19.49 7.15
C GLY A 93 -3.44 -19.12 8.51
N ALA A 94 -2.68 -18.03 8.57
CA ALA A 94 -2.09 -17.53 9.82
C ALA A 94 -3.00 -16.51 10.54
N LYS A 95 -4.14 -16.11 9.96
CA LYS A 95 -5.07 -15.11 10.53
C LYS A 95 -6.21 -15.79 11.29
N SER A 96 -6.79 -15.10 12.28
CA SER A 96 -7.97 -15.58 12.97
C SER A 96 -9.19 -15.69 12.03
N PRO A 97 -10.17 -16.57 12.32
CA PRO A 97 -11.36 -16.74 11.47
C PRO A 97 -12.13 -15.45 11.16
N GLU A 98 -12.22 -14.55 12.14
CA GLU A 98 -12.86 -13.24 11.97
C GLU A 98 -12.08 -12.32 11.01
N LYS A 99 -10.75 -12.35 11.07
CA LYS A 99 -9.89 -11.57 10.16
C LYS A 99 -9.90 -12.16 8.76
N MET A 100 -9.90 -13.48 8.62
CA MET A 100 -9.99 -14.16 7.31
C MET A 100 -11.24 -13.76 6.52
N ARG A 101 -12.42 -13.68 7.16
CA ARG A 101 -13.67 -13.28 6.49
C ARG A 101 -13.70 -11.83 6.00
N LYS A 102 -12.79 -10.98 6.49
CA LYS A 102 -12.66 -9.55 6.10
C LYS A 102 -11.60 -9.33 5.03
N VAL A 103 -10.76 -10.34 4.78
CA VAL A 103 -9.78 -10.36 3.69
C VAL A 103 -10.49 -10.82 2.40
#